data_AF-A0A285CXI1-F1
#
_entry.id   AF-A0A285CXI1-F1
#
_cell.length_a   1.000
_cell.length_b   1.000
_cell.length_c   1.000
_cell.angle_alpha   90.00
_cell.angle_beta   90.00
_cell.angle_gamma   90.00
#
_symmetry.space_group_name_H-M   'P 1'
#
loop_
_entity.id
_entity.type
_entity.pdbx_description
1 polymer ?
#
loop_
_entity_poly.entity_id
_entity_poly.type
_entity_poly.pdbx_seq_one_letter_code
_entity_poly.pdbx_strand_id
1 'polypeptide(L)' 'MHSIFDLRKNKGWTQEELGKKFRKKKAAEIICRWEKGKTAPSSQNLQELSEIFGVPAQKILIKRLTD' A
#
# COMPACT_ATOMS: atom_id res chain seq x y z
N MET A 1 1.36 -13.80 1.20
CA MET A 1 0.74 -12.54 0.71
C MET A 1 0.79 -11.55 1.86
N HIS A 2 1.13 -10.28 1.61
CA HIS A 2 1.24 -9.27 2.68
C HIS A 2 0.32 -8.11 2.40
N SER A 3 -0.32 -7.53 3.43
CA SER A 3 -1.13 -6.33 3.24
C SER A 3 -0.26 -5.09 3.03
N ILE A 4 -0.83 -4.05 2.42
CA ILE A 4 -0.18 -2.73 2.31
C ILE A 4 0.29 -2.24 3.69
N PHE A 5 -0.52 -2.47 4.73
CA PHE A 5 -0.17 -2.08 6.09
C PHE A 5 1.10 -2.80 6.58
N ASP A 6 1.17 -4.12 6.39
CA ASP A 6 2.30 -4.92 6.87
C ASP A 6 3.59 -4.52 6.15
N LEU A 7 3.52 -4.36 4.82
CA LEU A 7 4.66 -3.93 4.00
C LEU A 7 5.17 -2.55 4.44
N ARG A 8 4.25 -1.60 4.67
CA ARG A 8 4.60 -0.26 5.14
C ARG A 8 5.24 -0.29 6.52
N LYS A 9 4.65 -1.02 7.46
CA LYS A 9 5.14 -1.10 8.85
C LYS A 9 6.48 -1.83 8.96
N ASN A 10 6.71 -2.86 8.16
CA ASN A 10 8.01 -3.53 8.09
C ASN A 10 9.14 -2.60 7.59
N LYS A 11 8.80 -1.57 6.82
CA LYS A 11 9.73 -0.52 6.39
C LYS A 11 9.84 0.64 7.37
N GLY A 12 9.08 0.63 8.48
CA GLY A 12 9.08 1.70 9.48
C GLY A 12 8.35 2.98 9.03
N TRP A 13 7.56 2.93 7.95
CA TRP A 13 6.98 4.15 7.37
C TRP A 13 5.61 4.51 7.96
N THR A 14 5.33 5.79 8.05
CA THR A 14 4.00 6.37 8.21
C THR A 14 3.22 6.33 6.89
N GLN A 15 1.90 6.50 6.95
CA GLN A 15 1.06 6.52 5.74
C GLN A 15 1.42 7.69 4.82
N GLU A 16 1.82 8.83 5.40
CA GLU A 16 2.29 9.98 4.64
C GLU A 16 3.62 9.69 3.93
N GLU A 17 4.57 9.04 4.61
CA GLU A 17 5.85 8.64 4.02
C GLU A 17 5.67 7.65 2.87
N LEU A 18 4.75 6.69 3.00
CA LEU A 18 4.39 5.82 1.88
C LEU A 18 3.77 6.63 0.74
N GLY A 19 2.84 7.54 1.04
CA GLY A 19 2.19 8.40 0.05
C GLY A 19 3.18 9.26 -0.74
N LYS A 20 4.28 9.70 -0.11
CA LYS A 20 5.36 10.47 -0.74
C LYS A 20 6.24 9.65 -1.70
N LYS A 21 6.22 8.31 -1.63
CA LYS A 21 7.03 7.43 -2.50
C LYS A 21 6.42 7.17 -3.86
N PHE A 22 5.13 7.47 -4.04
CA PHE A 22 4.48 7.39 -5.34
C PHE A 22 4.99 8.47 -6.28
N ARG A 23 5.02 8.18 -7.59
CA ARG A 23 5.40 9.16 -8.62
C ARG A 23 4.48 10.38 -8.56
N LYS A 24 3.17 10.14 -8.47
CA LYS A 24 2.18 11.14 -8.06
C LYS A 24 1.84 10.91 -6.59
N LYS A 25 2.32 11.80 -5.73
CA LYS A 25 2.11 11.75 -4.27
C LYS A 25 0.66 11.43 -3.94
N LYS A 26 0.45 10.51 -3.01
CA LYS A 26 -0.86 10.15 -2.47
C LYS A 26 -1.01 10.74 -1.07
N ALA A 27 -2.19 11.27 -0.77
CA ALA A 27 -2.50 11.69 0.59
C ALA A 27 -2.51 10.47 1.54
N ALA A 28 -2.11 10.67 2.79
CA ALA A 28 -2.13 9.61 3.82
C ALA A 28 -3.52 8.99 4.00
N GLU A 29 -4.59 9.78 3.83
CA GLU A 29 -5.97 9.30 3.87
C GLU A 29 -6.24 8.23 2.80
N ILE A 30 -5.73 8.41 1.58
CA ILE A 30 -5.89 7.41 0.50
C ILE A 30 -5.23 6.09 0.89
N ILE A 31 -4.00 6.16 1.43
CA ILE A 31 -3.28 5.00 1.93
C ILE A 31 -4.07 4.31 3.05
N CYS A 32 -4.60 5.08 4.00
CA CYS A 32 -5.43 4.57 5.10
C CYS A 32 -6.67 3.84 4.60
N ARG A 33 -7.35 4.36 3.57
CA ARG A 33 -8.52 3.71 2.96
C ARG A 33 -8.15 2.40 2.29
N TRP A 34 -7.01 2.34 1.60
CA TRP A 34 -6.50 1.09 1.04
C TRP A 34 -6.21 0.08 2.14
N GLU A 35 -5.42 0.42 3.16
CA GLU A 35 -5.06 -0.50 4.25
C GLU A 35 -6.27 -1.06 5.02
N LYS A 36 -7.36 -0.29 5.10
CA LYS A 36 -8.62 -0.70 5.73
C LYS A 36 -9.56 -1.45 4.80
N GLY A 37 -9.23 -1.61 3.52
CA GLY A 37 -10.12 -2.21 2.53
C GLY A 37 -11.33 -1.35 2.16
N LYS A 38 -11.32 -0.05 2.47
CA LYS A 38 -12.44 0.87 2.14
C LYS A 38 -12.50 1.20 0.66
N THR A 39 -11.34 1.23 0.00
CA THR A 39 -11.20 1.41 -1.45
C THR A 39 -10.05 0.54 -1.93
N ALA A 40 -10.05 0.19 -3.21
CA ALA A 40 -8.93 -0.49 -3.86
C ALA A 40 -8.00 0.52 -4.54
N PRO A 41 -6.67 0.28 -4.58
CA PRO A 41 -5.78 0.98 -5.49
C PRO A 41 -6.14 0.60 -6.95
N SER A 42 -5.99 1.54 -7.88
CA SER A 42 -6.05 1.24 -9.31
C SER A 42 -4.90 0.33 -9.73
N SER A 43 -5.00 -0.30 -10.90
CA SER A 43 -3.91 -1.14 -11.45
C SER A 43 -2.57 -0.41 -11.51
N GLN A 44 -2.58 0.87 -11.91
CA GLN A 44 -1.36 1.70 -11.91
C GLN A 44 -0.79 1.88 -10.50
N ASN A 45 -1.61 2.24 -9.51
CA ASN A 45 -1.13 2.40 -8.14
C ASN A 45 -0.65 1.07 -7.54
N LEU A 46 -1.25 -0.06 -7.94
CA LEU A 46 -0.82 -1.39 -7.51
C LEU A 46 0.54 -1.76 -8.09
N GLN A 47 0.82 -1.39 -9.34
CA GLN A 47 2.16 -1.53 -9.94
C GLN A 47 3.19 -0.63 -9.23
N GLU A 48 2.85 0.62 -8.93
CA GLU A 48 3.74 1.49 -8.16
C GLU A 48 3.99 0.94 -6.73
N LEU A 49 2.97 0.38 -6.06
CA LEU A 49 3.15 -0.31 -4.78
C LEU A 49 4.11 -1.50 -4.90
N SER A 50 4.01 -2.27 -5.99
CA SER A 50 4.92 -3.37 -6.30
C SER A 50 6.37 -2.89 -6.43
N GLU A 51 6.59 -1.79 -7.14
CA GLU A 51 7.91 -1.15 -7.28
C GLU A 51 8.43 -0.63 -5.92
N ILE A 52 7.61 0.11 -5.17
CA ILE A 52 7.98 0.73 -3.88
C ILE A 52 8.38 -0.32 -2.84
N PHE A 53 7.67 -1.45 -2.80
CA PHE A 53 7.90 -2.50 -1.81
C PHE A 53 8.85 -3.61 -2.30
N GLY A 54 9.11 -3.69 -3.60
CA GLY A 54 9.91 -4.76 -4.20
C GLY A 54 9.23 -6.13 -4.10
N VAL A 55 7.89 -6.15 -4.15
CA VAL A 55 7.09 -7.39 -4.09
C VAL A 55 6.11 -7.44 -5.25
N PRO A 56 5.87 -8.60 -5.88
CA PRO A 56 4.93 -8.68 -7.00
C PRO A 56 3.54 -8.15 -6.63
N ALA A 57 2.92 -7.36 -7.52
CA ALA A 57 1.58 -6.79 -7.34
C ALA A 57 0.53 -7.82 -6.86
N GLN A 58 0.57 -9.04 -7.40
CA GLN A 58 -0.34 -10.15 -7.04
C GLN A 58 -0.19 -10.63 -5.58
N LYS A 59 0.94 -10.34 -4.93
CA LYS A 59 1.21 -10.71 -3.53
C LYS A 59 0.78 -9.62 -2.53
N ILE A 60 0.28 -8.47 -3.00
CA ILE A 60 -0.15 -7.34 -2.17
C ILE A 60 -1.65 -7.45 -1.88
N LEU A 61 -1.99 -7.50 -0.59
CA LEU A 61 -3.37 -7.47 -0.12
C LEU A 61 -3.80 -6.06 0.26
N ILE A 62 -5.05 -5.73 -0.04
CA ILE A 62 -5.62 -4.43 0.30
C ILE A 62 -5.88 -4.35 1.82
N LYS A 63 -6.45 -5.42 2.40
CA LYS A 63 -6.73 -5.55 3.84
C LYS A 63 -5.94 -6.74 4.41
N ARG A 64 -5.61 -6.67 5.70
CA ARG A 64 -5.15 -7.83 6.47
C ARG A 64 -6.22 -8.93 6.48
N LEU A 65 -5.81 -10.15 6.17
CA LEU A 65 -6.58 -11.34 6.53
C LEU A 65 -6.21 -11.62 8.00
N THR A 66 -7.16 -11.36 8.90
CA THR A 66 -7.12 -11.90 10.25
C THR A 66 -7.99 -13.14 10.22
N ASP A 67 -7.49 -14.25 10.76
CA ASP A 67 -8.29 -15.41 11.10
C ASP A 67 -9.41 -15.04 12.10
#